data_AF-A0A7S1GQJ1-F1
#
_entry.id   AF-A0A7S1GQJ1-F1
#
_cell.length_a   1.000
_cell.length_b   1.000
_cell.length_c   1.000
_cell.angle_alpha   90.00
_cell.angle_beta   90.00
_cell.angle_gamma   90.00
#
_symmetry.space_group_name_H-M   'P 1'
#
loop_
_entity.id
_entity.type
_entity.pdbx_description
1 polymer ?
#
loop_
_entity_poly.entity_id
_entity_poly.type
_entity_poly.pdbx_seq_one_letter_code
_entity_poly.pdbx_strand_id
1 'polypeptide(L)'
;PCSNEGAEGGARAFIMGPHPLSVVVCSNRVSSRDEIEEVLVHELVHVYDVKVQRLDLRLCENLAYSEIRAATQAECSRAWLPSYCIQQKASNATSNIFPEQARTCVQNVFATAVNDTAPFPKGPRVRRRFTEVDHSER
;
A
#
# COMPACT_ATOMS: atom_id res chain seq x y z
N PRO A 1 -5.39 -6.00 17.19
CA PRO A 1 -4.80 -5.97 15.83
C PRO A 1 -4.81 -7.37 15.20
N CYS A 2 -4.96 -7.48 13.88
CA CYS A 2 -5.05 -8.76 13.16
C CYS A 2 -6.31 -9.59 13.48
N SER A 3 -7.45 -8.93 13.68
CA SER A 3 -8.76 -9.57 13.82
C SER A 3 -9.24 -10.15 12.48
N ASN A 4 -10.20 -11.08 12.51
CA ASN A 4 -10.94 -11.53 11.33
C ASN A 4 -12.19 -10.67 11.07
N GLU A 5 -12.46 -9.71 11.94
CA GLU A 5 -13.61 -8.81 11.89
C GLU A 5 -13.14 -7.36 11.72
N GLY A 6 -14.06 -6.47 11.33
CA GLY A 6 -13.77 -5.05 11.11
C GLY A 6 -13.22 -4.74 9.73
N ALA A 7 -12.87 -3.48 9.50
CA ALA A 7 -12.34 -3.00 8.22
C ALA A 7 -10.95 -3.58 7.91
N GLU A 8 -10.20 -3.95 8.95
CA GLU A 8 -8.92 -4.65 8.90
C GLU A 8 -9.05 -6.20 8.91
N GLY A 9 -10.29 -6.70 8.88
CA GLY A 9 -10.61 -8.12 8.93
C GLY A 9 -9.88 -8.89 7.84
N GLY A 10 -9.01 -9.82 8.24
CA GLY A 10 -8.23 -10.64 7.30
C GLY A 10 -7.06 -9.92 6.62
N ALA A 11 -6.80 -8.64 6.89
CA ALA A 11 -5.67 -7.91 6.33
C ALA A 11 -4.32 -8.53 6.75
N ARG A 12 -3.36 -8.58 5.82
CA ARG A 12 -1.98 -9.05 6.09
C ARG A 12 -1.14 -7.98 6.80
N ALA A 13 -1.40 -6.73 6.47
CA ALA A 13 -0.87 -5.55 7.12
C ALA A 13 -1.90 -4.40 7.00
N PHE A 14 -1.74 -3.35 7.79
CA PHE A 14 -2.53 -2.12 7.70
C PHE A 14 -1.85 -0.99 8.48
N ILE A 15 -2.19 0.26 8.17
CA ILE A 15 -1.85 1.41 9.00
C ILE A 15 -2.91 1.66 10.10
N MET A 16 -2.45 1.95 11.32
CA MET A 16 -3.26 2.46 12.43
C MET A 16 -2.93 3.94 12.65
N GLY A 17 -3.92 4.79 12.89
CA GLY A 17 -3.68 6.22 13.05
C GLY A 17 -4.98 7.03 13.17
N PRO A 18 -4.92 8.38 13.17
CA PRO A 18 -3.84 9.18 12.59
C PRO A 18 -2.64 9.44 13.53
N HIS A 19 -2.81 9.36 14.85
CA HIS A 19 -1.75 9.62 15.85
C HIS A 19 -1.91 8.66 17.06
N PRO A 20 -0.95 7.75 17.32
CA PRO A 20 0.25 7.50 16.52
C PRO A 20 -0.08 6.86 15.16
N LEU A 21 0.55 7.34 14.08
CA LEU A 21 0.53 6.65 12.80
C LEU A 21 1.53 5.49 12.87
N SER A 22 1.03 4.27 12.73
CA SER A 22 1.79 3.03 12.93
C SER A 22 1.50 2.04 11.81
N VAL A 23 2.49 1.25 11.43
CA VAL A 23 2.31 0.10 10.54
C VAL A 23 2.14 -1.15 11.39
N VAL A 24 1.09 -1.94 11.12
CA VAL A 24 0.85 -3.24 11.73
C VAL A 24 1.02 -4.32 10.68
N VAL A 25 1.87 -5.32 10.98
CA VAL A 25 2.03 -6.51 10.15
C VAL A 25 1.55 -7.73 10.92
N CYS A 26 0.66 -8.52 10.31
CA CYS A 26 0.10 -9.72 10.90
C CYS A 26 0.97 -10.92 10.53
N SER A 27 1.97 -11.23 11.37
CA SER A 27 2.95 -12.29 11.12
C SER A 27 2.32 -13.68 10.91
N ASN A 28 1.11 -13.92 11.42
CA ASN A 28 0.35 -15.15 11.19
C ASN A 28 -0.30 -15.23 9.79
N ARG A 29 -0.21 -14.18 8.97
CA ARG A 29 -0.80 -14.05 7.63
C ARG A 29 0.23 -13.72 6.54
N VAL A 30 1.51 -13.63 6.91
CA VAL A 30 2.64 -13.44 6.00
C VAL A 30 3.70 -14.50 6.31
N SER A 31 4.21 -15.15 5.28
CA SER A 31 4.97 -16.40 5.41
C SER A 31 6.31 -16.38 4.68
N SER A 32 6.50 -15.45 3.75
CA SER A 32 7.72 -15.34 2.96
C SER A 32 8.34 -13.94 3.02
N ARG A 33 9.64 -13.87 2.71
CA ARG A 33 10.35 -12.60 2.54
C ARG A 33 9.66 -11.71 1.50
N ASP A 34 9.24 -12.27 0.37
CA ASP A 34 8.62 -11.52 -0.70
C ASP A 34 7.26 -10.95 -0.28
N GLU A 35 6.46 -11.71 0.48
CA GLU A 35 5.21 -11.20 1.07
C GLU A 35 5.47 -10.08 2.07
N ILE A 36 6.49 -10.20 2.91
CA ILE A 36 6.88 -9.15 3.87
C ILE A 36 7.32 -7.89 3.12
N GLU A 37 8.16 -8.02 2.09
CA GLU A 37 8.58 -6.88 1.26
C GLU A 37 7.36 -6.22 0.57
N GLU A 38 6.45 -7.01 0.01
CA GLU A 38 5.22 -6.52 -0.64
C GLU A 38 4.34 -5.72 0.32
N VAL A 39 3.96 -6.29 1.47
CA VAL A 39 3.06 -5.61 2.41
C VAL A 39 3.71 -4.39 3.04
N LEU A 40 5.01 -4.42 3.32
CA LEU A 40 5.70 -3.24 3.85
C LEU A 40 5.77 -2.11 2.82
N VAL A 41 6.04 -2.41 1.55
CA VAL A 41 6.01 -1.38 0.49
C VAL A 41 4.62 -0.77 0.39
N HIS A 42 3.57 -1.59 0.43
CA HIS A 42 2.17 -1.14 0.40
C HIS A 42 1.88 -0.17 1.56
N GLU A 43 2.10 -0.58 2.81
CA GLU A 43 1.79 0.24 3.98
C GLU A 43 2.66 1.50 4.08
N LEU A 44 3.93 1.43 3.67
CA LEU A 44 4.83 2.58 3.68
C LEU A 44 4.44 3.65 2.65
N VAL A 45 3.80 3.27 1.54
CA VAL A 45 3.19 4.24 0.63
C VAL A 45 2.08 5.01 1.35
N HIS A 46 1.19 4.34 2.08
CA HIS A 46 0.16 5.03 2.86
C HIS A 46 0.75 5.96 3.93
N VAL A 47 1.84 5.54 4.59
CA VAL A 47 2.55 6.41 5.55
C VAL A 47 3.09 7.67 4.88
N TYR A 48 3.73 7.52 3.71
CA TYR A 48 4.21 8.67 2.93
C TYR A 48 3.05 9.59 2.53
N ASP A 49 1.93 9.01 2.12
CA ASP A 49 0.76 9.75 1.65
C ASP A 49 0.12 10.58 2.77
N VAL A 50 0.03 10.03 3.97
CA VAL A 50 -0.45 10.77 5.14
C VAL A 50 0.57 11.82 5.60
N LYS A 51 1.85 11.48 5.68
CA LYS A 51 2.86 12.35 6.33
C LYS A 51 3.43 13.42 5.41
N VAL A 52 3.62 13.10 4.13
CA VAL A 52 4.28 13.96 3.15
C VAL A 52 3.26 14.58 2.20
N GLN A 53 2.40 13.78 1.58
CA GLN A 53 1.34 14.29 0.68
C GLN A 53 0.15 14.91 1.46
N ARG A 54 0.12 14.73 2.79
CA ARG A 54 -0.93 15.27 3.68
C ARG A 54 -2.34 14.79 3.31
N LEU A 55 -2.46 13.57 2.76
CA LEU A 55 -3.74 12.98 2.44
C LEU A 55 -4.52 12.62 3.71
N ASP A 56 -5.81 12.97 3.71
CA ASP A 56 -6.77 12.47 4.69
C ASP A 56 -7.46 11.23 4.13
N LEU A 57 -7.01 10.04 4.57
CA LEU A 57 -7.52 8.75 4.09
C LEU A 57 -8.95 8.42 4.58
N ARG A 58 -9.58 9.31 5.35
CA ARG A 58 -11.01 9.24 5.67
C ARG A 58 -11.89 9.81 4.55
N LEU A 59 -11.28 10.33 3.49
CA LEU A 59 -11.98 10.76 2.29
C LEU A 59 -11.80 9.71 1.19
N CYS A 60 -12.89 9.30 0.56
CA CYS A 60 -12.91 8.17 -0.37
C CYS A 60 -11.91 8.31 -1.54
N GLU A 61 -11.84 9.49 -2.16
CA GLU A 61 -10.89 9.75 -3.26
C GLU A 61 -9.43 9.75 -2.79
N ASN A 62 -9.14 10.24 -1.58
CA ASN A 62 -7.80 10.20 -1.01
C ASN A 62 -7.38 8.77 -0.65
N LEU A 63 -8.28 7.97 -0.08
CA LEU A 63 -8.02 6.55 0.17
C LEU A 63 -7.77 5.85 -1.17
N ALA A 64 -8.67 5.97 -2.14
CA ALA A 64 -8.53 5.37 -3.46
C ALA A 64 -7.22 5.77 -4.15
N TYR A 65 -6.82 7.05 -4.05
CA TYR A 65 -5.56 7.56 -4.58
C TYR A 65 -4.35 6.85 -3.95
N SER A 66 -4.37 6.72 -2.62
CA SER A 66 -3.32 6.05 -1.84
C SER A 66 -3.25 4.55 -2.15
N GLU A 67 -4.40 3.88 -2.29
CA GLU A 67 -4.52 2.46 -2.67
C GLU A 67 -4.00 2.18 -4.08
N ILE A 68 -4.29 3.06 -5.06
CA ILE A 68 -3.76 2.95 -6.42
C ILE A 68 -2.23 3.04 -6.40
N ARG A 69 -1.67 4.00 -5.65
CA ARG A 69 -0.21 4.16 -5.53
C ARG A 69 0.44 2.98 -4.81
N ALA A 70 -0.15 2.50 -3.72
CA ALA A 70 0.34 1.33 -2.99
C ALA A 70 0.35 0.08 -3.89
N ALA A 71 -0.77 -0.23 -4.54
CA ALA A 71 -0.89 -1.37 -5.46
C ALA A 71 0.09 -1.28 -6.63
N THR A 72 0.34 -0.06 -7.16
CA THR A 72 1.30 0.16 -8.25
C THR A 72 2.74 -0.21 -7.82
N GLN A 73 3.13 0.13 -6.58
CA GLN A 73 4.49 -0.10 -6.10
C GLN A 73 4.71 -1.52 -5.54
N ALA A 74 3.66 -2.14 -5.00
CA ALA A 74 3.70 -3.46 -4.38
C ALA A 74 3.06 -4.52 -5.31
N GLU A 75 1.79 -4.89 -5.07
CA GLU A 75 1.14 -6.08 -5.63
C GLU A 75 1.14 -6.14 -7.15
N CYS A 76 0.99 -5.00 -7.82
CA CYS A 76 0.85 -4.92 -9.26
C CYS A 76 2.15 -4.55 -9.99
N SER A 77 3.26 -4.41 -9.26
CA SER A 77 4.55 -3.96 -9.81
C SER A 77 5.13 -4.89 -10.90
N ARG A 78 4.69 -6.16 -10.93
CA ARG A 78 5.06 -7.17 -11.93
C ARG A 78 3.86 -7.81 -12.62
N ALA A 79 2.68 -7.23 -12.49
CA ALA A 79 1.47 -7.79 -13.09
C ALA A 79 1.55 -7.72 -14.63
N TRP A 80 1.04 -8.76 -15.32
CA TRP A 80 0.98 -8.78 -16.78
C TRP A 80 0.04 -7.71 -17.34
N LEU A 81 -1.06 -7.43 -16.63
CA LEU A 81 -2.02 -6.36 -16.93
C LEU A 81 -2.06 -5.36 -15.75
N PRO A 82 -1.07 -4.44 -15.64
CA PRO A 82 -0.95 -3.56 -14.48
C PRO A 82 -2.23 -2.77 -14.19
N SER A 83 -2.81 -2.13 -15.21
CA SER A 83 -3.99 -1.29 -15.01
C SER A 83 -5.19 -2.08 -14.45
N TYR A 84 -5.41 -3.30 -14.94
CA TYR A 84 -6.47 -4.16 -14.42
C TYR A 84 -6.20 -4.60 -12.98
N CYS A 85 -4.96 -5.04 -12.70
CA CYS A 85 -4.54 -5.41 -11.35
C CYS A 85 -4.76 -4.26 -10.36
N ILE A 86 -4.30 -3.06 -10.70
CA ILE A 86 -4.37 -1.87 -9.84
C ILE A 86 -5.83 -1.49 -9.59
N GLN A 87 -6.68 -1.46 -10.62
CA GLN A 87 -8.11 -1.14 -10.45
C GLN A 87 -8.80 -2.13 -9.52
N GLN A 88 -8.54 -3.44 -9.67
CA GLN A 88 -9.14 -4.47 -8.83
C GLN A 88 -8.67 -4.35 -7.38
N LYS A 89 -7.35 -4.27 -7.16
CA LYS A 89 -6.76 -4.17 -5.82
C LYS A 89 -7.23 -2.92 -5.09
N ALA A 90 -7.12 -1.76 -5.73
CA ALA A 90 -7.52 -0.50 -5.12
C ALA A 90 -9.03 -0.43 -4.85
N SER A 91 -9.87 -0.96 -5.75
CA SER A 91 -11.32 -1.00 -5.52
C SER A 91 -11.68 -1.89 -4.34
N ASN A 92 -11.07 -3.07 -4.24
CA ASN A 92 -11.34 -3.98 -3.12
C ASN A 92 -10.88 -3.38 -1.79
N ALA A 93 -9.68 -2.82 -1.72
CA ALA A 93 -9.17 -2.19 -0.51
C ALA A 93 -10.01 -0.98 -0.09
N THR A 94 -10.32 -0.08 -1.03
CA THR A 94 -11.19 1.08 -0.78
C THR A 94 -12.58 0.65 -0.31
N SER A 95 -13.12 -0.47 -0.82
CA SER A 95 -14.44 -0.97 -0.45
C SER A 95 -14.56 -1.46 0.99
N ASN A 96 -13.45 -1.74 1.67
CA ASN A 96 -13.46 -2.07 3.10
C ASN A 96 -13.93 -0.89 3.98
N ILE A 97 -13.77 0.34 3.49
CA ILE A 97 -14.17 1.57 4.19
C ILE A 97 -15.33 2.26 3.47
N PHE A 98 -15.32 2.28 2.13
CA PHE A 98 -16.33 2.95 1.29
C PHE A 98 -16.99 1.95 0.31
N PRO A 99 -17.80 0.98 0.80
CA PRO A 99 -18.30 -0.12 -0.02
C PRO A 99 -19.12 0.33 -1.24
N GLU A 100 -19.87 1.43 -1.12
CA GLU A 100 -20.73 1.93 -2.19
C GLU A 100 -19.98 2.82 -3.20
N GLN A 101 -18.97 3.58 -2.75
CA GLN A 101 -18.31 4.61 -3.56
C GLN A 101 -16.96 4.16 -4.14
N ALA A 102 -16.40 3.05 -3.66
CA ALA A 102 -15.03 2.62 -3.94
C ALA A 102 -14.68 2.64 -5.43
N ARG A 103 -15.51 2.03 -6.28
CA ARG A 103 -15.24 1.98 -7.73
C ARG A 103 -15.22 3.36 -8.36
N THR A 104 -16.15 4.24 -7.98
CA THR A 104 -16.23 5.60 -8.49
C THR A 104 -15.01 6.41 -8.05
N CYS A 105 -14.65 6.35 -6.76
CA CYS A 105 -13.47 7.06 -6.24
C CYS A 105 -12.18 6.60 -6.93
N VAL A 106 -12.01 5.28 -7.11
CA VAL A 106 -10.86 4.72 -7.85
C VAL A 106 -10.84 5.22 -9.29
N GLN A 107 -11.96 5.18 -10.00
CA GLN A 107 -12.04 5.65 -11.38
C GLN A 107 -11.70 7.15 -11.51
N ASN A 108 -12.22 7.99 -10.61
CA ASN A 108 -12.00 9.44 -10.63
C ASN A 108 -10.52 9.81 -10.51
N VAL A 109 -9.78 9.09 -9.66
CA VAL A 109 -8.38 9.43 -9.35
C VAL A 109 -7.35 8.58 -10.09
N PHE A 110 -7.77 7.52 -10.80
CA PHE A 110 -6.90 6.51 -11.38
C PHE A 110 -5.75 7.09 -12.21
N ALA A 111 -6.09 7.94 -13.18
CA ALA A 111 -5.12 8.50 -14.12
C ALA A 111 -4.07 9.36 -13.42
N THR A 112 -4.46 10.13 -12.41
CA THR A 112 -3.53 10.96 -11.64
C THR A 112 -2.66 10.11 -10.72
N ALA A 113 -3.27 9.17 -9.99
CA ALA A 113 -2.58 8.36 -8.99
C ALA A 113 -1.56 7.39 -9.61
N VAL A 114 -1.91 6.72 -10.72
CA VAL A 114 -1.00 5.74 -11.36
C VAL A 114 0.24 6.39 -11.98
N ASN A 115 0.14 7.68 -12.32
CA ASN A 115 1.23 8.45 -12.91
C ASN A 115 2.08 9.20 -11.87
N ASP A 116 1.64 9.26 -10.61
CA ASP A 116 2.42 9.79 -9.50
C ASP A 116 3.41 8.74 -8.99
N THR A 117 4.68 8.96 -9.27
CA THR A 117 5.75 8.05 -8.87
C THR A 117 6.36 8.39 -7.52
N ALA A 118 6.03 9.52 -6.90
CA ALA A 118 6.65 9.94 -5.64
C ALA A 118 6.44 8.90 -4.51
N PRO A 119 7.45 8.69 -3.62
CA PRO A 119 8.79 9.30 -3.60
C PRO A 119 9.80 8.65 -4.55
N PHE A 120 9.38 7.66 -5.36
CA PHE A 120 10.26 6.91 -6.23
C PHE A 120 10.50 7.68 -7.55
N PRO A 121 11.76 7.98 -7.90
CA PRO A 121 12.05 8.66 -9.16
C PRO A 121 11.71 7.77 -10.36
N LYS A 122 11.30 8.39 -11.47
CA LYS A 122 11.20 7.72 -12.77
C LYS A 122 12.61 7.32 -13.22
N GLY A 123 12.89 6.02 -13.30
CA GLY A 123 14.19 5.50 -13.74
C GLY A 123 14.47 4.07 -13.25
N PRO A 124 15.61 3.47 -13.63
CA PRO A 124 16.00 2.16 -13.13
C PRO A 124 16.07 2.20 -11.60
N ARG A 125 15.36 1.29 -10.93
CA ARG A 125 15.54 1.06 -9.49
C ARG A 125 16.98 0.60 -9.30
N VAL A 126 17.88 1.51 -8.89
CA VAL A 126 19.20 1.13 -8.40
C VAL A 126 18.91 0.31 -7.14
N ARG A 127 18.98 -1.03 -7.28
CA ARG A 127 19.01 -1.92 -6.13
C ARG A 127 20.26 -1.56 -5.34
N ARG A 128 20.14 -0.66 -4.37
CA ARG A 128 21.11 -0.60 -3.30
C ARG A 128 20.93 -1.92 -2.56
N ARG A 129 21.82 -2.87 -2.84
CA ARG A 129 21.95 -4.08 -2.05
C ARG A 129 22.16 -3.58 -0.62
N PHE A 130 21.20 -3.82 0.27
CA PHE A 130 21.49 -3.80 1.69
C PHE A 130 22.61 -4.83 1.85
N THR A 131 23.83 -4.34 2.06
CA THR A 131 24.99 -5.21 2.28
C THR A 131 24.67 -6.09 3.47
N GLU A 132 25.07 -7.36 3.38
CA GLU A 132 24.97 -8.34 4.46
C GLU A 132 25.32 -7.69 5.80
N VAL A 133 24.46 -7.91 6.79
CA VAL A 133 24.77 -7.59 8.18
C VAL A 133 25.95 -8.47 8.57
N ASP A 134 27.13 -7.89 8.74
CA ASP A 134 28.30 -8.61 9.25
C ASP A 134 27.98 -9.17 10.65
N HIS A 135 28.04 -10.49 10.79
CA HIS A 135 27.80 -11.20 12.05
C HIS A 135 29.10 -11.43 12.83
N SER A 136 30.20 -10.76 12.46
CA SER A 136 31.52 -10.94 13.09
C SER A 136 31.67 -10.35 14.49
N GLU A 137 30.69 -9.58 15.00
CA GLU A 137 30.71 -9.03 16.37
C GLU A 137 29.66 -9.66 17.27
N ARG A 138 29.78 -10.97 17.51
CA ARG A 138 29.07 -11.65 18.60
C ARG A 138 30.03 -12.43 19.48
#